data_AF-A0A9Q4ES46-F1
#
_entry.id   AF-A0A9Q4ES46-F1
#
_cell.length_a   1.000
_cell.length_b   1.000
_cell.length_c   1.000
_cell.angle_alpha   90.00
_cell.angle_beta   90.00
_cell.angle_gamma   90.00
#
_symmetry.space_group_name_H-M   'P 1'
#
loop_
_entity.id
_entity.type
_entity.pdbx_description
1 polymer ?
#
loop_
_entity_poly.entity_id
_entity_poly.type
_entity_poly.pdbx_seq_one_letter_code
_entity_poly.pdbx_strand_id
1 'polypeptide(L)'
;MRMPTSKSGGARFRGPTSSHEYNTNEDEKYLELIELYKQSNSTLLTLKEAHQVVLSENAALHDYISMLEERMAGLEKQLEAVNEISMANGQYFKTSFVQDMTTNYPKDFQNDQVTIPRCDIDLQNRFVTIPQINQIPKTHLKDSEGNVTVPSQLKVQVGRTSTKGKVSENNVLNAFDGNELSFWRRSVSYDIPSDIPENGEDVIIEIELPTQLVSNLNINTICIAPHPERGIQIKNVEAQYNNGWESIAGFKQQDISSINSEEYSPRRKWFFPNVPVQKIRITLVQKNSINLGGKTVFTLGAQEIGVYLSMFEPSGGMILTPFDMEGIYNIESIEHVFINRSAFSYPQNLDHMLERNIFNYDLYVEEPDLTLRPLSNSDWTSQTANRIWIKTHLYPDPNNGVNPCLHAVRLHYTKV
;
A
#
# COMPACT_ATOMS: atom_id res chain seq x y z
N MET A 1 -8.71 33.33 -1.82
CA MET A 1 -9.61 34.49 -1.58
C MET A 1 -9.78 35.23 -2.89
N ARG A 2 -11.01 35.33 -3.43
CA ARG A 2 -11.29 36.31 -4.50
C ARG A 2 -11.26 37.71 -3.88
N MET A 3 -10.74 38.70 -4.61
CA MET A 3 -10.76 40.09 -4.13
C MET A 3 -12.19 40.59 -4.00
N PRO A 4 -12.50 41.43 -2.99
CA PRO A 4 -13.80 42.07 -2.86
C PRO A 4 -14.13 42.86 -4.13
N THR A 5 -15.35 42.69 -4.62
CA THR A 5 -15.91 43.36 -5.79
C THR A 5 -16.61 44.67 -5.42
N SER A 6 -17.01 44.82 -4.15
CA SER A 6 -17.58 46.04 -3.60
C SER A 6 -16.58 47.20 -3.74
N LYS A 7 -16.95 48.19 -4.53
CA LYS A 7 -16.15 49.41 -4.67
C LYS A 7 -16.27 50.23 -3.40
N SER A 8 -15.17 50.84 -2.94
CA SER A 8 -15.24 51.88 -1.92
C SER A 8 -16.23 52.93 -2.41
N GLY A 9 -17.35 53.10 -1.69
CA GLY A 9 -18.41 54.01 -2.12
C GLY A 9 -17.81 55.37 -2.42
N GLY A 10 -17.83 55.79 -3.70
CA GLY A 10 -17.30 57.05 -4.18
C GLY A 10 -18.10 58.27 -3.70
N ALA A 11 -18.81 58.14 -2.57
CA ALA A 11 -19.54 59.20 -1.93
C ALA A 11 -18.53 60.22 -1.39
N ARG A 12 -18.29 61.29 -2.15
CA ARG A 12 -17.72 62.51 -1.60
C ARG A 12 -18.58 62.93 -0.41
N PHE A 13 -17.97 63.32 0.69
CA PHE A 13 -18.68 63.86 1.84
C PHE A 13 -19.58 65.01 1.38
N ARG A 14 -20.91 64.83 1.42
CA ARG A 14 -21.97 65.73 0.88
C ARG A 14 -22.10 65.84 -0.66
N GLY A 15 -21.63 64.85 -1.43
CA GLY A 15 -21.91 64.76 -2.87
C GLY A 15 -23.23 64.03 -3.19
N PRO A 16 -23.89 64.32 -4.32
CA PRO A 16 -25.09 63.59 -4.73
C PRO A 16 -24.72 62.16 -5.11
N THR A 17 -25.13 61.19 -4.29
CA THR A 17 -25.08 59.77 -4.64
C THR A 17 -26.41 59.40 -5.28
N SER A 18 -26.39 58.76 -6.44
CA SER A 18 -27.65 58.29 -7.02
C SER A 18 -28.23 57.17 -6.14
N SER A 19 -29.54 57.15 -5.94
CA SER A 19 -30.21 56.07 -5.21
C SER A 19 -29.96 54.70 -5.83
N HIS A 20 -29.73 54.69 -7.15
CA HIS A 20 -29.34 53.49 -7.89
C HIS A 20 -27.97 52.96 -7.47
N GLU A 21 -26.92 53.79 -7.42
CA GLU A 21 -25.58 53.38 -6.99
C GLU A 21 -25.52 52.96 -5.52
N TYR A 22 -26.34 53.58 -4.66
CA TYR A 22 -26.46 53.15 -3.27
C TYR A 22 -27.08 51.75 -3.18
N ASN A 23 -28.18 51.51 -3.90
CA ASN A 23 -28.85 50.21 -3.89
C ASN A 23 -27.97 49.11 -4.47
N THR A 24 -27.27 49.36 -5.59
CA THR A 24 -26.36 48.35 -6.16
C THR A 24 -25.18 48.03 -5.23
N ASN A 25 -24.63 49.02 -4.53
CA ASN A 25 -23.57 48.79 -3.55
C ASN A 25 -24.06 47.99 -2.33
N GLU A 26 -25.27 48.27 -1.83
CA GLU A 26 -25.86 47.47 -0.74
C GLU A 26 -26.16 46.03 -1.20
N ASP A 27 -26.67 45.84 -2.41
CA ASP A 27 -26.89 44.51 -3.00
C ASP A 27 -25.57 43.73 -3.17
N GLU A 28 -24.50 44.39 -3.66
CA GLU A 28 -23.16 43.81 -3.78
C GLU A 28 -22.59 43.39 -2.41
N LYS A 29 -22.68 44.24 -1.38
CA LYS A 29 -22.25 43.88 -0.02
C LYS A 29 -23.04 42.72 0.55
N TYR A 30 -24.35 42.67 0.32
CA TYR A 30 -25.19 41.59 0.80
C TYR A 30 -24.83 40.26 0.13
N LEU A 31 -24.58 40.27 -1.18
CA LEU A 31 -24.10 39.10 -1.92
C LEU A 31 -22.73 38.63 -1.43
N GLU A 32 -21.79 39.56 -1.17
CA GLU A 32 -20.48 39.25 -0.60
C GLU A 32 -20.60 38.63 0.80
N LEU A 33 -21.50 39.13 1.64
CA LEU A 33 -21.73 38.60 2.98
C LEU A 33 -22.31 37.18 2.94
N ILE A 34 -23.23 36.90 2.00
CA ILE A 34 -23.71 35.54 1.74
C ILE A 34 -22.58 34.63 1.26
N GLU A 35 -21.72 35.12 0.36
CA GLU A 35 -20.61 34.33 -0.18
C GLU A 35 -19.57 34.03 0.90
N LEU A 36 -19.24 35.00 1.75
CA LEU A 36 -18.40 34.81 2.94
C LEU A 36 -19.01 33.81 3.91
N TYR A 37 -20.32 33.87 4.15
CA TYR A 37 -20.99 32.90 5.02
C TYR A 37 -20.95 31.48 4.44
N LYS A 38 -21.17 31.34 3.14
CA LYS A 38 -21.04 30.05 2.42
C LYS A 38 -19.61 29.51 2.50
N GLN A 39 -18.61 30.37 2.26
CA GLN A 39 -17.19 30.00 2.37
C GLN A 39 -16.84 29.60 3.80
N SER A 40 -17.23 30.39 4.81
CA SER A 40 -16.99 30.08 6.22
C SER A 40 -17.60 28.76 6.64
N ASN A 41 -18.84 28.46 6.21
CA ASN A 41 -19.48 27.18 6.49
C ASN A 41 -18.76 26.02 5.80
N SER A 42 -18.34 26.18 4.55
CA SER A 42 -17.54 25.19 3.83
C SER A 42 -16.20 24.93 4.52
N THR A 43 -15.51 25.98 4.97
CA THR A 43 -14.26 25.86 5.75
C THR A 43 -14.48 25.17 7.08
N LEU A 44 -15.59 25.46 7.78
CA LEU A 44 -15.89 24.81 9.05
C LEU A 44 -16.20 23.32 8.88
N LEU A 45 -16.89 22.94 7.81
CA LEU A 45 -17.15 21.54 7.48
C LEU A 45 -15.85 20.79 7.15
N THR A 46 -15.02 21.33 6.28
CA THR A 46 -13.71 20.74 5.93
C THR A 46 -12.80 20.61 7.16
N LEU A 47 -12.79 21.60 8.05
CA LEU A 47 -12.02 21.55 9.29
C LEU A 47 -12.53 20.45 10.25
N LYS A 48 -13.85 20.27 10.37
CA LYS A 48 -14.43 19.18 11.17
C LYS A 48 -14.07 17.81 10.60
N GLU A 49 -14.12 17.67 9.28
CA GLU A 49 -13.72 16.42 8.61
C GLU A 49 -12.24 16.11 8.85
N ALA A 50 -11.36 17.09 8.63
CA ALA A 50 -9.92 16.96 8.87
C ALA A 50 -9.60 16.60 10.34
N HIS A 51 -10.28 17.24 11.30
CA HIS A 51 -10.09 16.91 12.72
C HIS A 51 -10.50 15.47 13.03
N GLN A 52 -11.62 14.98 12.48
CA GLN A 52 -12.06 13.60 12.70
C GLN A 52 -11.09 12.58 12.09
N VAL A 53 -10.52 12.88 10.92
CA VAL A 53 -9.48 12.08 10.26
C VAL A 53 -8.27 11.94 11.18
N VAL A 54 -7.71 13.07 11.61
CA VAL A 54 -6.53 13.09 12.49
C VAL A 54 -6.79 12.34 13.80
N LEU A 55 -7.99 12.45 14.38
CA LEU A 55 -8.36 11.65 15.55
C LEU A 55 -8.38 10.15 15.26
N SER A 56 -8.99 9.73 14.15
CA SER A 56 -9.09 8.32 13.80
C SER A 56 -7.74 7.70 13.46
N GLU A 57 -6.84 8.45 12.80
CA GLU A 57 -5.48 8.01 12.51
C GLU A 57 -4.64 7.94 13.77
N ASN A 58 -4.70 8.96 14.65
CA ASN A 58 -3.98 8.90 15.93
C ASN A 58 -4.44 7.73 16.78
N ALA A 59 -5.75 7.46 16.86
CA ALA A 59 -6.25 6.32 17.61
C ALA A 59 -5.74 4.98 17.02
N ALA A 60 -5.79 4.82 15.70
CA ALA A 60 -5.26 3.64 15.03
C ALA A 60 -3.75 3.45 15.26
N LEU A 61 -2.98 4.53 15.24
CA LEU A 61 -1.54 4.50 15.52
C LEU A 61 -1.26 4.15 16.99
N HIS A 62 -2.03 4.68 17.94
CA HIS A 62 -1.88 4.32 19.36
C HIS A 62 -2.16 2.83 19.61
N ASP A 63 -3.21 2.29 18.99
CA ASP A 63 -3.50 0.84 19.07
C ASP A 63 -2.37 0.02 18.47
N TYR A 64 -1.84 0.44 17.32
CA TYR A 64 -0.73 -0.24 16.66
C TYR A 64 0.55 -0.19 17.50
N ILE A 65 0.87 0.96 18.10
CA ILE A 65 2.01 1.13 19.02
C ILE A 65 1.85 0.20 20.24
N SER A 66 0.66 0.16 20.85
CA SER A 66 0.40 -0.69 22.01
C SER A 66 0.63 -2.18 21.69
N MET A 67 0.20 -2.63 20.49
CA MET A 67 0.45 -3.98 20.02
C MET A 67 1.96 -4.23 19.78
N LEU A 68 2.68 -3.27 19.20
CA LEU A 68 4.13 -3.38 19.02
C LEU A 68 4.88 -3.45 20.34
N GLU A 69 4.49 -2.66 21.34
CA GLU A 69 5.06 -2.68 22.69
C GLU A 69 4.86 -4.04 23.37
N GLU A 70 3.63 -4.59 23.31
CA GLU A 70 3.34 -5.93 23.83
C GLU A 70 4.20 -6.99 23.13
N ARG A 71 4.38 -6.85 21.82
CA ARG A 71 5.21 -7.79 21.04
C ARG A 71 6.69 -7.67 21.39
N MET A 72 7.21 -6.45 21.58
CA MET A 72 8.59 -6.21 22.00
C MET A 72 8.86 -6.83 23.36
N ALA A 73 7.98 -6.63 24.34
CA ALA A 73 8.10 -7.26 25.65
C ALA A 73 8.09 -8.80 25.55
N GLY A 74 7.27 -9.36 24.64
CA GLY A 74 7.28 -10.79 24.35
C GLY A 74 8.60 -11.29 23.74
N LEU A 75 9.19 -10.55 22.81
CA LEU A 75 10.47 -10.89 22.19
C LEU A 75 11.65 -10.75 23.16
N GLU A 76 11.66 -9.73 24.01
CA GLU A 76 12.67 -9.55 25.07
C GLU A 76 12.68 -10.74 26.03
N LYS A 77 11.50 -11.19 26.46
CA LYS A 77 11.38 -12.39 27.30
C LYS A 77 11.87 -13.66 26.60
N GLN A 78 11.65 -13.79 25.29
CA GLN A 78 12.19 -14.91 24.50
C GLN A 78 13.72 -14.83 24.39
N LEU A 79 14.27 -13.63 24.24
CA LEU A 79 15.71 -13.41 24.14
C LEU A 79 16.44 -13.77 25.45
N GLU A 80 15.87 -13.39 26.60
CA GLU A 80 16.39 -13.79 27.91
C GLU A 80 16.48 -15.31 28.05
N ALA A 81 15.47 -16.04 27.58
CA ALA A 81 15.46 -17.51 27.59
C ALA A 81 16.48 -18.14 26.62
N VAL A 82 16.80 -17.47 25.50
CA VAL A 82 17.79 -17.97 24.53
C VAL A 82 19.22 -17.82 25.05
N ASN A 83 19.52 -16.78 25.85
CA ASN A 83 20.84 -16.60 26.46
C ASN A 83 21.23 -17.75 27.42
N GLU A 84 20.28 -18.58 27.85
CA GLU A 84 20.52 -19.78 28.67
C GLU A 84 20.83 -21.03 27.83
N ILE A 85 20.52 -21.03 26.53
CA ILE A 85 20.75 -22.15 25.61
C ILE A 85 22.08 -21.91 24.90
N SER A 86 23.09 -22.70 25.23
CA SER A 86 24.36 -22.71 24.49
C SER A 86 24.08 -22.93 23.00
N MET A 87 24.39 -21.94 22.15
CA MET A 87 24.23 -22.02 20.69
C MET A 87 25.22 -23.05 20.12
N ALA A 88 24.86 -24.33 20.23
CA ALA A 88 25.74 -25.46 19.93
C ALA A 88 25.79 -25.82 18.44
N ASN A 89 24.96 -25.20 17.59
CA ASN A 89 24.95 -25.45 16.15
C ASN A 89 25.23 -24.13 15.41
N GLY A 90 26.43 -24.01 14.85
CA GLY A 90 26.94 -22.79 14.19
C GLY A 90 26.28 -22.44 12.84
N GLN A 91 24.99 -22.72 12.65
CA GLN A 91 24.20 -22.33 11.49
C GLN A 91 23.48 -21.02 11.80
N TYR A 92 23.71 -20.02 10.95
CA TYR A 92 23.19 -18.67 11.09
C TYR A 92 22.48 -18.25 9.80
N PHE A 93 21.61 -17.26 9.92
CA PHE A 93 21.08 -16.58 8.76
C PHE A 93 21.11 -15.07 8.94
N LYS A 94 21.31 -14.34 7.85
CA LYS A 94 21.07 -12.89 7.77
C LYS A 94 19.98 -12.65 6.73
N THR A 95 19.06 -11.75 7.03
CA THR A 95 17.99 -11.36 6.11
C THR A 95 18.15 -9.88 5.78
N SER A 96 18.20 -9.56 4.49
CA SER A 96 18.20 -8.20 3.98
C SER A 96 16.83 -7.94 3.36
N PHE A 97 16.20 -6.85 3.80
CA PHE A 97 14.85 -6.47 3.37
C PHE A 97 14.91 -5.48 2.21
N VAL A 98 13.76 -5.22 1.60
CA VAL A 98 13.63 -4.28 0.47
C VAL A 98 14.24 -2.90 0.73
N GLN A 99 14.25 -2.42 1.98
CA GLN A 99 14.85 -1.13 2.36
C GLN A 99 16.36 -1.07 2.13
N ASP A 100 17.05 -2.22 2.20
CA ASP A 100 18.50 -2.31 2.03
C ASP A 100 18.89 -2.60 0.57
N MET A 101 17.92 -2.99 -0.26
CA MET A 101 18.16 -3.32 -1.66
C MET A 101 18.41 -2.07 -2.50
N THR A 102 19.21 -2.21 -3.54
CA THR A 102 19.53 -1.12 -4.47
C THR A 102 19.56 -1.63 -5.90
N THR A 103 19.16 -0.79 -6.83
CA THR A 103 19.26 -1.07 -8.26
C THR A 103 20.63 -0.74 -8.81
N ASN A 104 21.43 0.08 -8.11
CA ASN A 104 22.72 0.59 -8.56
C ASN A 104 23.89 -0.14 -7.92
N TYR A 105 24.88 -0.49 -8.74
CA TYR A 105 26.19 -0.94 -8.27
C TYR A 105 26.85 0.18 -7.45
N PRO A 106 27.71 -0.15 -6.47
CA PRO A 106 28.44 0.86 -5.68
C PRO A 106 29.36 1.76 -6.51
N LYS A 107 29.79 1.29 -7.69
CA LYS A 107 30.60 2.06 -8.65
C LYS A 107 29.87 2.30 -9.96
N ASP A 108 29.89 3.56 -10.40
CA ASP A 108 29.18 4.01 -11.60
C ASP A 108 29.65 3.32 -12.89
N PHE A 109 30.95 3.05 -13.04
CA PHE A 109 31.43 2.37 -14.25
C PHE A 109 30.83 0.97 -14.43
N GLN A 110 30.46 0.28 -13.33
CA GLN A 110 29.76 -1.00 -13.43
C GLN A 110 28.31 -0.79 -13.82
N ASN A 111 27.69 0.31 -13.41
CA ASN A 111 26.34 0.68 -13.84
C ASN A 111 26.25 0.93 -15.35
N ASP A 112 27.27 1.56 -15.93
CA ASP A 112 27.33 1.87 -17.37
C ASP A 112 27.41 0.63 -18.26
N GLN A 113 27.85 -0.50 -17.70
CA GLN A 113 27.98 -1.78 -18.41
C GLN A 113 26.70 -2.63 -18.36
N VAL A 114 25.70 -2.23 -17.56
CA VAL A 114 24.46 -2.99 -17.40
C VAL A 114 23.49 -2.68 -18.54
N THR A 115 23.18 -3.69 -19.33
CA THR A 115 22.17 -3.63 -20.41
C THR A 115 20.79 -4.15 -19.99
N ILE A 116 20.72 -4.79 -18.81
CA ILE A 116 19.50 -5.40 -18.29
C ILE A 116 18.65 -4.34 -17.57
N PRO A 117 17.32 -4.36 -17.72
CA PRO A 117 16.43 -3.48 -16.98
C PRO A 117 16.61 -3.61 -15.46
N ARG A 118 16.39 -2.51 -14.73
CA ARG A 118 16.48 -2.48 -13.26
C ARG A 118 15.09 -2.64 -12.67
N CYS A 119 14.98 -3.38 -11.57
CA CYS A 119 13.73 -3.54 -10.84
C CYS A 119 13.20 -2.23 -10.27
N ASP A 120 11.89 -2.17 -10.04
CA ASP A 120 11.25 -1.08 -9.30
C ASP A 120 11.18 -1.46 -7.81
N ILE A 121 11.69 -0.58 -6.95
CA ILE A 121 11.65 -0.73 -5.49
C ILE A 121 10.45 0.04 -4.96
N ASP A 122 9.41 -0.67 -4.50
CA ASP A 122 8.25 -0.08 -3.88
C ASP A 122 8.38 -0.14 -2.34
N LEU A 123 8.89 0.94 -1.76
CA LEU A 123 9.07 1.06 -0.32
C LEU A 123 7.74 1.19 0.44
N GLN A 124 6.69 1.71 -0.20
CA GLN A 124 5.38 1.87 0.46
C GLN A 124 4.70 0.50 0.65
N ASN A 125 4.74 -0.34 -0.38
CA ASN A 125 4.21 -1.70 -0.32
C ASN A 125 5.24 -2.76 0.11
N ARG A 126 6.50 -2.35 0.34
CA ARG A 126 7.62 -3.16 0.85
C ARG A 126 7.98 -4.38 -0.01
N PHE A 127 8.07 -4.18 -1.32
CA PHE A 127 8.56 -5.21 -2.23
C PHE A 127 9.35 -4.62 -3.40
N VAL A 128 10.17 -5.45 -4.02
CA VAL A 128 10.82 -5.19 -5.31
C VAL A 128 10.09 -5.98 -6.39
N THR A 129 9.82 -5.34 -7.52
CA THR A 129 9.18 -6.00 -8.66
C THR A 129 9.88 -5.64 -9.98
N ILE A 130 9.51 -6.34 -11.04
CA ILE A 130 10.02 -6.10 -12.40
C ILE A 130 9.59 -4.69 -12.84
N PRO A 131 10.41 -3.96 -13.65
CA PRO A 131 10.06 -2.61 -14.03
C PRO A 131 8.71 -2.55 -14.76
N GLN A 132 7.86 -1.64 -14.31
CA GLN A 132 6.51 -1.46 -14.84
C GLN A 132 6.57 -0.57 -16.10
N ILE A 133 6.18 -1.13 -17.25
CA ILE A 133 6.12 -0.39 -18.52
C ILE A 133 4.92 0.56 -18.53
N ASN A 134 3.76 0.07 -18.07
CA ASN A 134 2.51 0.82 -18.11
C ASN A 134 1.51 0.30 -17.08
N GLN A 135 0.59 1.16 -16.65
CA GLN A 135 -0.49 0.81 -15.73
C GLN A 135 -1.78 1.45 -16.20
N ILE A 136 -2.77 0.62 -16.53
CA ILE A 136 -4.06 1.07 -17.03
C ILE A 136 -5.08 1.03 -15.90
N PRO A 137 -5.50 2.18 -15.34
CA PRO A 137 -6.55 2.23 -14.32
C PRO A 137 -7.90 1.80 -14.88
N LYS A 138 -8.68 1.10 -14.06
CA LYS A 138 -10.04 0.63 -14.37
C LYS A 138 -11.12 1.36 -13.59
N THR A 139 -10.73 2.13 -12.57
CA THR A 139 -11.64 2.87 -11.67
C THR A 139 -11.66 4.36 -11.95
N HIS A 140 -10.64 4.92 -12.60
CA HIS A 140 -10.55 6.32 -12.98
C HIS A 140 -9.84 6.50 -14.32
N LEU A 141 -9.98 7.70 -14.90
CA LEU A 141 -9.25 8.14 -16.09
C LEU A 141 -8.30 9.27 -15.71
N LYS A 142 -7.08 9.23 -16.24
CA LYS A 142 -6.14 10.34 -16.16
C LYS A 142 -6.06 11.00 -17.54
N ASP A 143 -6.30 12.29 -17.60
CA ASP A 143 -6.07 13.07 -18.83
C ASP A 143 -4.56 13.32 -19.02
N SER A 144 -4.18 13.71 -20.22
CA SER A 144 -2.85 14.20 -20.62
C SER A 144 -2.32 15.33 -19.72
N GLU A 145 -3.20 16.13 -19.11
CA GLU A 145 -2.86 17.18 -18.13
C GLU A 145 -2.71 16.64 -16.70
N GLY A 146 -2.94 15.35 -16.46
CA GLY A 146 -2.88 14.71 -15.14
C GLY A 146 -4.17 14.84 -14.32
N ASN A 147 -5.21 15.49 -14.85
CA ASN A 147 -6.51 15.59 -14.20
C ASN A 147 -7.16 14.20 -14.11
N VAL A 148 -7.61 13.83 -12.90
CA VAL A 148 -8.25 12.53 -12.67
C VAL A 148 -9.77 12.67 -12.64
N THR A 149 -10.46 11.82 -13.39
CA THR A 149 -11.92 11.77 -13.41
C THR A 149 -12.42 10.36 -13.12
N VAL A 150 -13.29 10.23 -12.11
CA VAL A 150 -14.01 8.98 -11.84
C VAL A 150 -15.25 8.91 -12.73
N PRO A 151 -15.43 7.83 -13.51
CA PRO A 151 -16.56 7.66 -14.40
C PRO A 151 -17.88 7.55 -13.65
N SER A 152 -18.93 8.21 -14.16
CA SER A 152 -20.27 8.11 -13.57
C SER A 152 -20.89 6.71 -13.66
N GLN A 153 -20.37 5.86 -14.55
CA GLN A 153 -20.80 4.48 -14.74
C GLN A 153 -20.19 3.51 -13.73
N LEU A 154 -19.16 3.92 -12.96
CA LEU A 154 -18.60 3.10 -11.88
C LEU A 154 -19.68 2.94 -10.80
N LYS A 155 -20.25 1.74 -10.67
CA LYS A 155 -21.25 1.48 -9.62
C LYS A 155 -20.54 0.91 -8.41
N VAL A 156 -20.71 1.59 -7.28
CA VAL A 156 -20.20 1.14 -5.99
C VAL A 156 -21.39 0.93 -5.06
N GLN A 157 -21.51 -0.27 -4.50
CA GLN A 157 -22.48 -0.60 -3.47
C GLN A 157 -21.75 -0.86 -2.17
N VAL A 158 -22.19 -0.20 -1.10
CA VAL A 158 -21.59 -0.34 0.23
C VAL A 158 -22.59 -1.02 1.17
N GLY A 159 -22.25 -2.23 1.61
CA GLY A 159 -22.98 -3.02 2.58
C GLY A 159 -22.22 -3.20 3.88
N ARG A 160 -22.86 -3.90 4.82
CA ARG A 160 -22.28 -4.32 6.11
C ARG A 160 -23.11 -5.46 6.69
N THR A 161 -22.55 -6.24 7.61
CA THR A 161 -23.25 -7.36 8.23
C THR A 161 -24.20 -6.89 9.34
N SER A 162 -23.79 -5.93 10.18
CA SER A 162 -24.65 -5.35 11.24
C SER A 162 -25.54 -4.23 10.71
N THR A 163 -26.80 -4.16 11.09
CA THR A 163 -27.72 -3.06 10.69
C THR A 163 -28.03 -2.07 11.81
N LYS A 164 -27.52 -2.31 13.03
CA LYS A 164 -27.96 -1.61 14.24
C LYS A 164 -27.30 -0.24 14.45
N GLY A 165 -26.04 -0.06 14.02
CA GLY A 165 -25.32 1.19 14.21
C GLY A 165 -25.78 2.30 13.27
N LYS A 166 -25.67 3.57 13.69
CA LYS A 166 -25.98 4.72 12.83
C LYS A 166 -24.79 5.04 11.91
N VAL A 167 -25.05 5.15 10.62
CA VAL A 167 -24.03 5.39 9.58
C VAL A 167 -23.95 6.86 9.21
N SER A 168 -22.73 7.35 9.05
CA SER A 168 -22.40 8.65 8.46
C SER A 168 -21.20 8.47 7.53
N GLU A 169 -21.32 8.81 6.26
CA GLU A 169 -20.24 8.65 5.28
C GLU A 169 -20.12 9.86 4.35
N ASN A 170 -18.90 10.10 3.85
CA ASN A 170 -18.65 11.05 2.78
C ASN A 170 -18.77 10.36 1.40
N ASN A 171 -18.38 11.05 0.33
CA ASN A 171 -18.47 10.51 -1.02
C ASN A 171 -17.58 9.27 -1.19
N VAL A 172 -18.19 8.13 -1.54
CA VAL A 172 -17.50 6.85 -1.78
C VAL A 172 -16.54 6.90 -2.97
N LEU A 173 -16.81 7.77 -3.95
CA LEU A 173 -15.96 7.90 -5.14
C LEU A 173 -14.58 8.46 -4.82
N ASN A 174 -14.41 9.10 -3.66
CA ASN A 174 -13.12 9.60 -3.19
C ASN A 174 -12.08 8.50 -2.95
N ALA A 175 -12.47 7.23 -2.82
CA ALA A 175 -11.52 6.11 -2.76
C ALA A 175 -11.04 5.66 -4.16
N PHE A 176 -11.64 6.13 -5.25
CA PHE A 176 -11.42 5.60 -6.60
C PHE A 176 -10.74 6.59 -7.53
N ASP A 177 -10.51 7.81 -7.08
CA ASP A 177 -9.96 8.92 -7.87
C ASP A 177 -8.42 8.93 -7.95
N GLY A 178 -7.75 7.95 -7.35
CA GLY A 178 -6.29 7.81 -7.43
C GLY A 178 -5.50 9.01 -6.89
N ASN A 179 -6.14 9.83 -6.05
CA ASN A 179 -5.53 10.99 -5.41
C ASN A 179 -5.25 10.69 -3.93
N GLU A 180 -4.02 10.92 -3.49
CA GLU A 180 -3.59 10.64 -2.12
C GLU A 180 -4.18 11.64 -1.10
N LEU A 181 -4.81 12.73 -1.51
CA LEU A 181 -5.40 13.70 -0.57
C LEU A 181 -6.90 13.49 -0.34
N SER A 182 -7.55 12.71 -1.20
CA SER A 182 -8.94 12.30 -1.07
C SER A 182 -9.03 10.93 -0.40
N PHE A 183 -10.11 10.73 0.33
CA PHE A 183 -10.41 9.45 0.96
C PHE A 183 -11.92 9.31 1.12
N TRP A 184 -12.38 8.07 1.09
CA TRP A 184 -13.70 7.71 1.55
C TRP A 184 -13.63 7.22 2.99
N ARG A 185 -14.58 7.67 3.79
CA ARG A 185 -14.73 7.38 5.21
C ARG A 185 -16.19 7.16 5.54
N ARG A 186 -16.43 6.08 6.25
CA ARG A 186 -17.70 5.68 6.83
C ARG A 186 -17.53 5.50 8.33
N SER A 187 -18.27 6.29 9.09
CA SER A 187 -18.35 6.17 10.54
C SER A 187 -19.64 5.46 10.93
N VAL A 188 -19.53 4.47 11.81
CA VAL A 188 -20.66 3.75 12.41
C VAL A 188 -20.65 3.98 13.91
N SER A 189 -21.70 4.60 14.43
CA SER A 189 -21.82 4.88 15.86
C SER A 189 -22.89 4.02 16.53
N TYR A 190 -22.57 3.51 17.71
CA TYR A 190 -23.43 2.72 18.57
C TYR A 190 -23.68 3.46 19.89
N ASP A 191 -24.95 3.59 20.25
CA ASP A 191 -25.37 4.18 21.53
C ASP A 191 -25.45 3.12 22.64
N ILE A 192 -25.67 1.86 22.29
CA ILE A 192 -25.89 0.75 23.21
C ILE A 192 -24.76 -0.29 23.04
N PRO A 193 -24.05 -0.67 24.12
CA PRO A 193 -22.96 -1.63 24.02
C PRO A 193 -23.36 -3.01 23.48
N SER A 194 -24.58 -3.48 23.76
CA SER A 194 -25.08 -4.78 23.27
C SER A 194 -25.36 -4.83 21.76
N ASP A 195 -25.36 -3.68 21.09
CA ASP A 195 -25.55 -3.60 19.64
C ASP A 195 -24.23 -3.63 18.87
N ILE A 196 -23.11 -3.52 19.57
CA ILE A 196 -21.77 -3.59 18.99
C ILE A 196 -21.49 -5.03 18.54
N PRO A 197 -21.05 -5.25 17.30
CA PRO A 197 -20.67 -6.58 16.84
C PRO A 197 -19.47 -7.13 17.62
N GLU A 198 -19.52 -8.41 17.99
CA GLU A 198 -18.48 -9.09 18.78
C GLU A 198 -17.10 -9.07 18.11
N ASN A 199 -17.06 -9.15 16.78
CA ASN A 199 -15.83 -9.21 15.99
C ASN A 199 -15.44 -7.86 15.33
N GLY A 200 -16.02 -6.77 15.81
CA GLY A 200 -15.85 -5.43 15.22
C GLY A 200 -16.80 -5.16 14.04
N GLU A 201 -16.81 -3.91 13.59
CA GLU A 201 -17.66 -3.47 12.48
C GLU A 201 -17.01 -3.82 11.14
N ASP A 202 -17.82 -4.31 10.19
CA ASP A 202 -17.40 -4.64 8.84
C ASP A 202 -18.03 -3.72 7.79
N VAL A 203 -17.33 -3.54 6.68
CA VAL A 203 -17.86 -2.87 5.49
C VAL A 203 -17.52 -3.71 4.26
N ILE A 204 -18.53 -3.98 3.45
CA ILE A 204 -18.44 -4.75 2.23
C ILE A 204 -18.65 -3.80 1.06
N ILE A 205 -17.65 -3.65 0.21
CA ILE A 205 -17.65 -2.74 -0.94
C ILE A 205 -17.73 -3.60 -2.20
N GLU A 206 -18.82 -3.51 -2.93
CA GLU A 206 -18.98 -4.16 -4.24
C GLU A 206 -18.84 -3.12 -5.35
N ILE A 207 -17.91 -3.36 -6.26
CA ILE A 207 -17.55 -2.47 -7.36
C ILE A 207 -17.91 -3.17 -8.66
N GLU A 208 -18.72 -2.54 -9.51
CA GLU A 208 -18.98 -2.97 -10.89
C GLU A 208 -18.16 -2.09 -11.84
N LEU A 209 -17.21 -2.70 -12.56
CA LEU A 209 -16.29 -1.97 -13.42
C LEU A 209 -17.02 -1.41 -14.66
N PRO A 210 -16.70 -0.18 -15.10
CA PRO A 210 -17.35 0.46 -16.23
C PRO A 210 -16.92 -0.21 -17.55
N THR A 211 -17.85 -0.87 -18.24
CA THR A 211 -17.56 -1.62 -19.47
C THR A 211 -17.20 -0.75 -20.68
N GLN A 212 -17.58 0.53 -20.69
CA GLN A 212 -17.34 1.44 -21.83
C GLN A 212 -15.95 2.09 -21.83
N LEU A 213 -15.28 2.13 -20.68
CA LEU A 213 -13.93 2.70 -20.55
C LEU A 213 -12.83 1.66 -20.67
N VAL A 214 -13.23 0.40 -20.61
CA VAL A 214 -12.35 -0.72 -20.45
C VAL A 214 -12.38 -1.48 -21.77
N SER A 215 -11.39 -1.21 -22.65
CA SER A 215 -11.19 -2.00 -23.87
C SER A 215 -10.92 -3.48 -23.59
N ASN A 216 -10.46 -3.77 -22.36
CA ASN A 216 -10.20 -5.12 -21.87
C ASN A 216 -10.48 -5.22 -20.36
N LEU A 217 -11.44 -6.08 -19.98
CA LEU A 217 -11.85 -6.35 -18.58
C LEU A 217 -10.78 -7.05 -17.73
N ASN A 218 -9.65 -7.42 -18.33
CA ASN A 218 -8.54 -8.01 -17.60
C ASN A 218 -7.98 -7.04 -16.58
N ILE A 219 -7.75 -7.56 -15.39
CA ILE A 219 -7.03 -6.94 -14.29
C ILE A 219 -5.98 -7.94 -13.78
N ASN A 220 -4.92 -7.41 -13.20
CA ASN A 220 -3.86 -8.23 -12.57
C ASN A 220 -3.24 -7.55 -11.36
N THR A 221 -3.76 -6.37 -11.01
CA THR A 221 -3.25 -5.55 -9.93
C THR A 221 -4.41 -4.91 -9.19
N ILE A 222 -4.40 -5.06 -7.87
CA ILE A 222 -5.29 -4.30 -6.97
C ILE A 222 -4.40 -3.62 -5.94
N CYS A 223 -4.64 -2.34 -5.68
CA CYS A 223 -4.02 -1.56 -4.63
C CYS A 223 -5.11 -1.10 -3.67
N ILE A 224 -4.90 -1.27 -2.36
CA ILE A 224 -5.80 -0.76 -1.33
C ILE A 224 -4.96 -0.02 -0.29
N ALA A 225 -5.25 1.26 -0.11
CA ALA A 225 -4.78 2.08 0.99
C ALA A 225 -5.93 2.27 1.99
N PRO A 226 -5.99 1.48 3.08
CA PRO A 226 -7.07 1.58 4.05
C PRO A 226 -6.99 2.89 4.83
N HIS A 227 -8.14 3.40 5.27
CA HIS A 227 -8.22 4.61 6.10
C HIS A 227 -9.19 4.42 7.29
N PRO A 228 -8.72 4.51 8.55
CA PRO A 228 -7.34 4.81 8.96
C PRO A 228 -6.38 3.65 8.67
N GLU A 229 -5.15 3.98 8.27
CA GLU A 229 -4.10 3.00 8.01
C GLU A 229 -3.76 2.25 9.32
N ARG A 230 -3.54 0.93 9.24
CA ARG A 230 -3.30 0.04 10.39
C ARG A 230 -4.43 -0.05 11.41
N GLY A 231 -5.46 0.79 11.35
CA GLY A 231 -6.67 0.66 12.17
C GLY A 231 -7.72 -0.29 11.59
N ILE A 232 -7.49 -0.77 10.36
CA ILE A 232 -8.41 -1.60 9.60
C ILE A 232 -7.68 -2.87 9.15
N GLN A 233 -8.40 -3.98 9.17
CA GLN A 233 -8.05 -5.22 8.50
C GLN A 233 -8.68 -5.27 7.10
N ILE A 234 -7.88 -5.50 6.07
CA ILE A 234 -8.37 -5.92 4.76
C ILE A 234 -8.62 -7.43 4.87
N LYS A 235 -9.88 -7.81 5.10
CA LYS A 235 -10.25 -9.21 5.40
C LYS A 235 -10.25 -10.10 4.16
N ASN A 236 -10.75 -9.58 3.05
CA ASN A 236 -10.76 -10.30 1.78
C ASN A 236 -10.88 -9.35 0.58
N VAL A 237 -10.35 -9.80 -0.56
CA VAL A 237 -10.57 -9.19 -1.87
C VAL A 237 -10.97 -10.29 -2.84
N GLU A 238 -12.21 -10.22 -3.32
CA GLU A 238 -12.81 -11.21 -4.21
C GLU A 238 -13.06 -10.59 -5.59
N ALA A 239 -12.81 -11.38 -6.63
CA ALA A 239 -13.19 -11.04 -7.99
C ALA A 239 -14.35 -11.96 -8.42
N GLN A 240 -15.31 -11.38 -9.14
CA GLN A 240 -16.38 -12.15 -9.75
C GLN A 240 -15.93 -12.65 -11.13
N TYR A 241 -15.81 -13.97 -11.26
CA TYR A 241 -15.46 -14.66 -12.49
C TYR A 241 -16.39 -15.87 -12.68
N ASN A 242 -16.88 -16.10 -13.90
CA ASN A 242 -17.80 -17.20 -14.24
C ASN A 242 -19.01 -17.38 -13.29
N ASN A 243 -19.58 -16.26 -12.82
CA ASN A 243 -20.69 -16.20 -11.84
C ASN A 243 -20.35 -16.70 -10.42
N GLY A 244 -19.07 -16.98 -10.11
CA GLY A 244 -18.58 -17.25 -8.76
C GLY A 244 -17.82 -16.06 -8.18
N TRP A 245 -17.82 -15.94 -6.85
CA TRP A 245 -16.91 -15.06 -6.13
C TRP A 245 -15.70 -15.89 -5.71
N GLU A 246 -14.51 -15.46 -6.12
CA GLU A 246 -13.27 -16.11 -5.75
C GLU A 246 -12.30 -15.07 -5.19
N SER A 247 -11.61 -15.42 -4.10
CA SER A 247 -10.50 -14.60 -3.59
C SER A 247 -9.45 -14.45 -4.67
N ILE A 248 -8.87 -13.25 -4.81
CA ILE A 248 -7.75 -13.05 -5.72
C ILE A 248 -6.57 -13.98 -5.34
N ALA A 249 -5.89 -14.51 -6.34
CA ALA A 249 -4.68 -15.30 -6.13
C ALA A 249 -3.63 -14.41 -5.45
N GLY A 250 -2.87 -14.96 -4.49
CA GLY A 250 -1.89 -14.16 -3.76
C GLY A 250 -2.45 -13.26 -2.65
N PHE A 251 -3.76 -13.31 -2.34
CA PHE A 251 -4.37 -12.40 -1.36
C PHE A 251 -3.64 -12.41 0.00
N LYS A 252 -3.36 -13.62 0.52
CA LYS A 252 -2.53 -13.78 1.71
C LYS A 252 -1.07 -13.51 1.36
N GLN A 253 -0.62 -12.31 1.71
CA GLN A 253 0.77 -11.89 1.57
C GLN A 253 1.61 -12.42 2.72
N GLN A 254 2.66 -13.17 2.39
CA GLN A 254 3.57 -13.78 3.36
C GLN A 254 4.72 -12.83 3.66
N ASP A 255 4.49 -11.87 4.55
CA ASP A 255 5.56 -11.00 5.06
C ASP A 255 6.44 -11.80 6.04
N ILE A 256 7.77 -11.64 5.97
CA ILE A 256 8.68 -12.10 7.03
C ILE A 256 8.60 -11.09 8.18
N SER A 257 7.45 -11.01 8.83
CA SER A 257 7.29 -10.20 10.02
C SER A 257 6.77 -11.08 11.15
N SER A 258 7.30 -10.85 12.35
CA SER A 258 6.82 -11.50 13.57
C SER A 258 5.45 -10.97 14.04
N ILE A 259 4.86 -10.05 13.26
CA ILE A 259 3.60 -9.35 13.49
C ILE A 259 2.56 -9.95 12.55
N ASN A 260 1.37 -10.25 13.06
CA ASN A 260 0.25 -10.62 12.21
C ASN A 260 -0.27 -9.36 11.47
N SER A 261 0.32 -9.06 10.31
CA SER A 261 -0.02 -7.89 9.51
C SER A 261 -1.45 -7.93 8.94
N GLU A 262 -2.15 -9.06 9.06
CA GLU A 262 -3.54 -9.22 8.61
C GLU A 262 -4.50 -8.36 9.45
N GLU A 263 -4.28 -8.22 10.75
CA GLU A 263 -5.20 -7.48 11.64
C GLU A 263 -5.00 -5.96 11.57
N TYR A 264 -3.76 -5.52 11.33
CA TYR A 264 -3.36 -4.12 11.23
C TYR A 264 -2.85 -3.84 9.82
N SER A 265 -3.76 -3.85 8.85
CA SER A 265 -3.37 -3.80 7.43
C SER A 265 -2.77 -2.43 7.08
N PRO A 266 -1.52 -2.39 6.58
CA PRO A 266 -0.99 -1.20 5.93
C PRO A 266 -1.58 -1.05 4.53
N ARG A 267 -1.07 -0.08 3.76
CA ARG A 267 -1.25 -0.08 2.30
C ARG A 267 -0.77 -1.41 1.72
N ARG A 268 -1.57 -1.99 0.81
CA ARG A 268 -1.26 -3.26 0.17
C ARG A 268 -1.51 -3.18 -1.33
N LYS A 269 -0.59 -3.79 -2.08
CA LYS A 269 -0.69 -3.96 -3.53
C LYS A 269 -0.46 -5.42 -3.87
N TRP A 270 -1.38 -6.01 -4.62
CA TRP A 270 -1.34 -7.41 -5.05
C TRP A 270 -1.08 -7.49 -6.55
N PHE A 271 -0.12 -8.32 -6.96
CA PHE A 271 0.02 -8.78 -8.34
C PHE A 271 -0.40 -10.24 -8.44
N PHE A 272 -1.33 -10.51 -9.35
CA PHE A 272 -1.96 -11.81 -9.57
C PHE A 272 -2.17 -12.07 -11.07
N PRO A 273 -2.53 -13.30 -11.49
CA PRO A 273 -2.66 -13.61 -12.91
C PRO A 273 -3.68 -12.72 -13.61
N ASN A 274 -3.50 -12.47 -14.90
CA ASN A 274 -4.48 -11.72 -15.68
C ASN A 274 -5.84 -12.43 -15.67
N VAL A 275 -6.84 -11.81 -15.06
CA VAL A 275 -8.22 -12.35 -14.99
C VAL A 275 -9.23 -11.32 -15.50
N PRO A 276 -10.19 -11.71 -16.35
CA PRO A 276 -11.28 -10.82 -16.76
C PRO A 276 -12.28 -10.70 -15.61
N VAL A 277 -12.51 -9.47 -15.14
CA VAL A 277 -13.37 -9.22 -13.97
C VAL A 277 -14.42 -8.18 -14.31
N GLN A 278 -15.66 -8.45 -13.89
CA GLN A 278 -16.76 -7.48 -13.98
C GLN A 278 -17.04 -6.83 -12.64
N LYS A 279 -16.96 -7.59 -11.55
CA LYS A 279 -17.19 -7.11 -10.19
C LYS A 279 -16.08 -7.50 -9.24
N ILE A 280 -15.80 -6.61 -8.30
CA ILE A 280 -14.84 -6.83 -7.22
C ILE A 280 -15.56 -6.60 -5.90
N ARG A 281 -15.33 -7.46 -4.92
CA ARG A 281 -15.81 -7.29 -3.55
C ARG A 281 -14.63 -7.14 -2.62
N ILE A 282 -14.63 -6.09 -1.82
CA ILE A 282 -13.62 -5.84 -0.80
C ILE A 282 -14.31 -5.86 0.56
N THR A 283 -13.76 -6.60 1.51
CA THR A 283 -14.26 -6.62 2.88
C THR A 283 -13.23 -5.99 3.81
N LEU A 284 -13.60 -4.89 4.43
CA LEU A 284 -12.81 -4.19 5.46
C LEU A 284 -13.44 -4.45 6.83
N VAL A 285 -12.61 -4.64 7.85
CA VAL A 285 -13.06 -4.85 9.23
C VAL A 285 -12.25 -3.97 10.16
N GLN A 286 -12.92 -3.30 11.10
CA GLN A 286 -12.27 -2.60 12.19
C GLN A 286 -12.65 -3.26 13.51
N LYS A 287 -11.66 -3.82 14.19
CA LYS A 287 -11.84 -4.50 15.48
C LYS A 287 -11.94 -3.52 16.65
N ASN A 288 -11.07 -2.51 16.66
CA ASN A 288 -10.98 -1.56 17.74
C ASN A 288 -11.86 -0.34 17.48
N SER A 289 -12.61 0.07 18.50
CA SER A 289 -13.52 1.21 18.43
C SER A 289 -13.00 2.38 19.24
N ILE A 290 -13.48 3.58 18.92
CA ILE A 290 -13.15 4.80 19.65
C ILE A 290 -14.38 5.27 20.42
N ASN A 291 -14.22 5.65 21.69
CA ASN A 291 -15.29 6.28 22.45
C ASN A 291 -15.32 7.79 22.16
N LEU A 292 -16.41 8.27 21.56
CA LEU A 292 -16.62 9.68 21.25
C LEU A 292 -17.94 10.15 21.86
N GLY A 293 -17.85 10.95 22.93
CA GLY A 293 -19.03 11.53 23.58
C GLY A 293 -19.97 10.49 24.19
N GLY A 294 -19.43 9.39 24.74
CA GLY A 294 -20.20 8.29 25.34
C GLY A 294 -20.75 7.29 24.34
N LYS A 295 -20.45 7.46 23.04
CA LYS A 295 -20.81 6.53 21.96
C LYS A 295 -19.60 5.74 21.50
N THR A 296 -19.82 4.49 21.14
CA THR A 296 -18.80 3.67 20.50
C THR A 296 -18.82 3.93 18.99
N VAL A 297 -17.69 4.36 18.42
CA VAL A 297 -17.59 4.74 17.01
C VAL A 297 -16.52 3.91 16.32
N PHE A 298 -16.92 3.29 15.21
CA PHE A 298 -16.02 2.67 14.24
C PHE A 298 -15.87 3.62 13.04
N THR A 299 -14.67 3.75 12.51
CA THR A 299 -14.34 4.48 11.29
C THR A 299 -13.65 3.54 10.31
N LEU A 300 -14.33 3.24 9.21
CA LEU A 300 -13.84 2.40 8.12
C LEU A 300 -13.78 3.19 6.83
N GLY A 301 -12.82 2.89 5.96
CA GLY A 301 -12.65 3.64 4.75
C GLY A 301 -11.43 3.21 3.96
N ALA A 302 -11.20 3.92 2.87
CA ALA A 302 -10.03 3.77 2.04
C ALA A 302 -9.65 5.12 1.44
N GLN A 303 -8.36 5.40 1.45
CA GLN A 303 -7.75 6.48 0.70
C GLN A 303 -7.69 6.11 -0.79
N GLU A 304 -7.34 4.87 -1.08
CA GLU A 304 -7.27 4.37 -2.46
C GLU A 304 -7.82 2.93 -2.54
N ILE A 305 -8.63 2.69 -3.55
CA ILE A 305 -8.98 1.37 -4.08
C ILE A 305 -8.71 1.43 -5.59
N GLY A 306 -7.47 1.11 -5.93
CA GLY A 306 -6.97 1.10 -7.29
C GLY A 306 -7.12 -0.28 -7.92
N VAL A 307 -7.74 -0.33 -9.10
CA VAL A 307 -7.85 -1.56 -9.90
C VAL A 307 -7.17 -1.32 -11.21
N TYR A 308 -6.19 -2.16 -11.55
CA TYR A 308 -5.32 -1.90 -12.69
C TYR A 308 -5.06 -3.16 -13.54
N LEU A 309 -4.78 -2.90 -14.81
CA LEU A 309 -4.02 -3.81 -15.67
C LEU A 309 -2.61 -3.25 -15.81
N SER A 310 -1.66 -3.87 -15.13
CA SER A 310 -0.25 -3.48 -15.13
C SER A 310 0.52 -4.32 -16.16
N MET A 311 1.41 -3.67 -16.92
CA MET A 311 2.28 -4.30 -17.89
C MET A 311 3.72 -4.09 -17.45
N PHE A 312 4.52 -5.15 -17.56
CA PHE A 312 5.87 -5.22 -17.02
C PHE A 312 6.85 -5.64 -18.09
N GLU A 313 8.13 -5.35 -17.86
CA GLU A 313 9.21 -5.68 -18.78
C GLU A 313 9.37 -7.19 -18.95
N PRO A 314 9.13 -7.76 -20.16
CA PRO A 314 9.16 -9.20 -20.37
C PRO A 314 10.53 -9.83 -20.13
N SER A 315 11.62 -9.07 -20.33
CA SER A 315 12.97 -9.58 -20.07
C SER A 315 13.29 -9.72 -18.59
N GLY A 316 12.44 -9.22 -17.70
CA GLY A 316 12.69 -9.20 -16.28
C GLY A 316 13.40 -7.93 -15.82
N GLY A 317 13.90 -7.95 -14.58
CA GLY A 317 14.65 -6.85 -13.99
C GLY A 317 15.67 -7.32 -12.97
N MET A 318 16.74 -6.55 -12.78
CA MET A 318 17.78 -6.84 -11.78
C MET A 318 17.70 -5.96 -10.54
N ILE A 319 18.07 -6.53 -9.39
CA ILE A 319 18.23 -5.86 -8.11
C ILE A 319 19.47 -6.40 -7.38
N LEU A 320 20.14 -5.56 -6.60
CA LEU A 320 21.28 -5.92 -5.76
C LEU A 320 20.87 -5.88 -4.28
N THR A 321 21.27 -6.89 -3.54
CA THR A 321 20.98 -7.02 -2.11
C THR A 321 22.28 -7.16 -1.31
N PRO A 322 22.66 -6.18 -0.48
CA PRO A 322 23.89 -6.22 0.31
C PRO A 322 23.71 -7.03 1.60
N PHE A 323 24.79 -7.70 2.01
CA PHE A 323 24.93 -8.40 3.29
C PHE A 323 26.28 -8.05 3.90
N ASP A 324 26.24 -7.42 5.07
CA ASP A 324 27.45 -7.21 5.87
C ASP A 324 27.75 -8.50 6.63
N MET A 325 28.99 -8.97 6.59
CA MET A 325 29.45 -10.24 7.13
C MET A 325 30.66 -10.03 8.03
N GLU A 326 30.83 -10.92 9.00
CA GLU A 326 31.92 -10.84 9.99
C GLU A 326 32.56 -12.19 10.22
N GLY A 327 33.89 -12.22 10.22
CA GLY A 327 34.70 -13.42 10.47
C GLY A 327 34.86 -14.31 9.24
N ILE A 328 35.20 -15.58 9.49
CA ILE A 328 35.32 -16.61 8.46
C ILE A 328 34.01 -17.40 8.45
N TYR A 329 33.43 -17.58 7.26
CA TYR A 329 32.15 -18.26 7.12
C TYR A 329 32.05 -19.06 5.82
N ASN A 330 31.13 -20.02 5.81
CA ASN A 330 30.72 -20.74 4.61
C ASN A 330 29.29 -20.37 4.25
N ILE A 331 29.05 -20.04 2.99
CA ILE A 331 27.70 -19.81 2.47
C ILE A 331 27.06 -21.18 2.23
N GLU A 332 25.90 -21.43 2.82
CA GLU A 332 25.18 -22.70 2.69
C GLU A 332 24.10 -22.61 1.61
N SER A 333 23.25 -21.58 1.68
CA SER A 333 22.17 -21.37 0.71
C SER A 333 21.64 -19.94 0.74
N ILE A 334 20.93 -19.57 -0.32
CA ILE A 334 20.26 -18.28 -0.47
C ILE A 334 18.78 -18.56 -0.71
N GLU A 335 17.94 -17.85 0.04
CA GLU A 335 16.49 -17.98 0.00
C GLU A 335 15.88 -16.63 -0.38
N HIS A 336 15.13 -16.59 -1.47
CA HIS A 336 14.35 -15.43 -1.90
C HIS A 336 12.92 -15.54 -1.37
N VAL A 337 12.46 -14.50 -0.68
CA VAL A 337 11.11 -14.51 -0.10
C VAL A 337 10.21 -13.55 -0.86
N PHE A 338 9.14 -14.09 -1.43
CA PHE A 338 8.17 -13.35 -2.21
C PHE A 338 6.85 -13.17 -1.44
N ILE A 339 6.37 -11.92 -1.29
CA ILE A 339 5.11 -11.68 -0.57
C ILE A 339 3.92 -12.34 -1.30
N ASN A 340 3.96 -12.41 -2.64
CA ASN A 340 2.88 -12.96 -3.46
C ASN A 340 3.16 -14.42 -3.88
N ARG A 341 3.95 -15.18 -3.10
CA ARG A 341 4.30 -16.57 -3.41
C ARG A 341 3.09 -17.44 -3.77
N SER A 342 1.95 -17.24 -3.11
CA SER A 342 0.71 -18.00 -3.36
C SER A 342 0.00 -17.64 -4.67
N ALA A 343 0.46 -16.62 -5.41
CA ALA A 343 -0.03 -16.29 -6.75
C ALA A 343 0.72 -17.02 -7.88
N PHE A 344 1.90 -17.59 -7.61
CA PHE A 344 2.69 -18.27 -8.64
C PHE A 344 2.03 -19.59 -9.07
N SER A 345 2.29 -19.98 -10.32
CA SER A 345 1.82 -21.24 -10.90
C SER A 345 2.46 -22.49 -10.27
N TYR A 346 3.58 -22.32 -9.58
CA TYR A 346 4.31 -23.38 -8.90
C TYR A 346 3.75 -23.58 -7.48
N PRO A 347 3.22 -24.76 -7.12
CA PRO A 347 2.89 -25.09 -5.73
C PRO A 347 4.15 -25.17 -4.84
N GLN A 348 4.00 -25.10 -3.51
CA GLN A 348 5.11 -25.06 -2.55
C GLN A 348 6.07 -26.26 -2.66
N ASN A 349 5.57 -27.44 -2.98
CA ASN A 349 6.41 -28.63 -3.19
C ASN A 349 7.33 -28.53 -4.42
N LEU A 350 7.10 -27.55 -5.30
CA LEU A 350 7.93 -27.26 -6.47
C LEU A 350 8.75 -25.97 -6.31
N ASP A 351 9.04 -25.53 -5.07
CA ASP A 351 9.86 -24.34 -4.81
C ASP A 351 11.24 -24.39 -5.46
N HIS A 352 11.83 -25.58 -5.60
CA HIS A 352 13.10 -25.78 -6.31
C HIS A 352 13.04 -25.40 -7.80
N MET A 353 11.84 -25.29 -8.39
CA MET A 353 11.64 -24.84 -9.77
C MET A 353 11.51 -23.32 -9.88
N LEU A 354 11.45 -22.56 -8.79
CA LEU A 354 11.37 -21.10 -8.85
C LEU A 354 12.67 -20.50 -9.37
N GLU A 355 13.81 -21.08 -8.95
CA GLU A 355 15.10 -20.75 -9.53
C GLU A 355 15.11 -21.13 -11.01
N ARG A 356 15.62 -20.25 -11.88
CA ARG A 356 15.61 -20.32 -13.35
C ARG A 356 14.29 -20.02 -14.04
N ASN A 357 13.15 -20.05 -13.34
CA ASN A 357 11.85 -19.71 -13.93
C ASN A 357 11.33 -18.35 -13.48
N ILE A 358 11.39 -18.05 -12.18
CA ILE A 358 10.90 -16.78 -11.60
C ILE A 358 12.07 -15.89 -11.18
N PHE A 359 13.18 -16.48 -10.75
CA PHE A 359 14.38 -15.71 -10.44
C PHE A 359 15.66 -16.47 -10.76
N ASN A 360 16.73 -15.73 -10.98
CA ASN A 360 18.11 -16.20 -10.96
C ASN A 360 18.90 -15.31 -10.01
N TYR A 361 20.01 -15.81 -9.48
CA TYR A 361 20.90 -14.99 -8.68
C TYR A 361 22.36 -15.32 -8.92
N ASP A 362 23.19 -14.28 -8.76
CA ASP A 362 24.64 -14.36 -8.78
C ASP A 362 25.17 -13.71 -7.49
N LEU A 363 26.23 -14.28 -6.91
CA LEU A 363 26.90 -13.68 -5.75
C LEU A 363 28.08 -12.83 -6.21
N TYR A 364 28.30 -11.74 -5.48
CA TYR A 364 29.45 -10.88 -5.64
C TYR A 364 30.06 -10.57 -4.28
N VAL A 365 31.38 -10.36 -4.27
CA VAL A 365 32.12 -9.82 -3.14
C VAL A 365 32.46 -8.37 -3.44
N GLU A 366 32.31 -7.50 -2.44
CA GLU A 366 32.78 -6.12 -2.52
C GLU A 366 34.28 -6.06 -2.20
N GLU A 367 35.07 -5.63 -3.18
CA GLU A 367 36.50 -5.40 -3.04
C GLU A 367 36.76 -4.05 -2.34
N PRO A 368 37.99 -3.78 -1.82
CA PRO A 368 38.30 -2.53 -1.11
C PRO A 368 38.09 -1.25 -1.92
N ASP A 369 38.08 -1.35 -3.25
CA ASP A 369 37.80 -0.25 -4.17
C ASP A 369 36.30 -0.08 -4.45
N LEU A 370 35.43 -0.78 -3.71
CA LEU A 370 33.96 -0.85 -3.85
C LEU A 370 33.48 -1.50 -5.15
N THR A 371 34.35 -2.21 -5.89
CA THR A 371 33.92 -2.95 -7.07
C THR A 371 33.33 -4.29 -6.68
N LEU A 372 32.31 -4.73 -7.42
CA LEU A 372 31.68 -6.03 -7.22
C LEU A 372 32.32 -7.06 -8.14
N ARG A 373 33.02 -8.04 -7.56
CA ARG A 373 33.60 -9.19 -8.28
C ARG A 373 32.71 -10.42 -8.10
N PRO A 374 32.36 -11.15 -9.17
CA PRO A 374 31.54 -12.34 -9.06
C PRO A 374 32.24 -13.42 -8.22
N LEU A 375 31.45 -14.10 -7.39
CA LEU A 375 31.86 -15.20 -6.54
C LEU A 375 31.29 -16.50 -7.09
N SER A 376 32.15 -17.47 -7.40
CA SER A 376 31.72 -18.76 -7.92
C SER A 376 31.31 -19.72 -6.80
N ASN A 377 30.50 -20.74 -7.13
CA ASN A 377 30.03 -21.71 -6.13
C ASN A 377 31.17 -22.51 -5.46
N SER A 378 32.31 -22.70 -6.13
CA SER A 378 33.49 -23.34 -5.51
C SER A 378 34.11 -22.49 -4.41
N ASP A 379 33.86 -21.18 -4.44
CA ASP A 379 34.44 -20.22 -3.51
C ASP A 379 33.51 -19.97 -2.31
N TRP A 380 32.39 -20.68 -2.15
CA TRP A 380 31.48 -20.43 -1.02
C TRP A 380 32.05 -20.81 0.35
N THR A 381 33.18 -21.52 0.38
CA THR A 381 33.82 -21.98 1.62
C THR A 381 34.95 -21.05 2.06
N SER A 382 35.11 -20.89 3.38
CA SER A 382 36.15 -20.07 4.01
C SER A 382 36.19 -18.61 3.51
N GLN A 383 35.00 -18.03 3.27
CA GLN A 383 34.88 -16.63 2.87
C GLN A 383 35.29 -15.70 4.01
N THR A 384 36.00 -14.63 3.65
CA THR A 384 36.52 -13.61 4.57
C THR A 384 36.06 -12.20 4.19
N ALA A 385 35.24 -12.08 3.14
CA ALA A 385 34.71 -10.81 2.69
C ALA A 385 33.82 -10.18 3.76
N ASN A 386 34.02 -8.89 4.04
CA ASN A 386 33.17 -8.14 4.96
C ASN A 386 31.80 -7.82 4.37
N ARG A 387 31.67 -7.84 3.03
CA ARG A 387 30.41 -7.51 2.37
C ARG A 387 30.19 -8.35 1.11
N ILE A 388 29.03 -9.00 1.09
CA ILE A 388 28.55 -9.82 -0.01
C ILE A 388 27.35 -9.14 -0.63
N TRP A 389 27.22 -9.27 -1.94
CA TRP A 389 26.08 -8.78 -2.69
C TRP A 389 25.43 -9.93 -3.44
N ILE A 390 24.11 -10.02 -3.35
CA ILE A 390 23.32 -10.96 -4.13
C ILE A 390 22.65 -10.15 -5.25
N LYS A 391 23.08 -10.38 -6.48
CA LYS A 391 22.39 -9.86 -7.66
C LYS A 391 21.27 -10.81 -8.01
N THR A 392 20.04 -10.36 -7.82
CA THR A 392 18.85 -11.12 -8.19
C THR A 392 18.31 -10.60 -9.51
N HIS A 393 18.02 -11.49 -10.44
CA HIS A 393 17.29 -11.19 -11.66
C HIS A 393 15.91 -11.84 -11.59
N LEU A 394 14.86 -11.05 -11.69
CA LEU A 394 13.46 -11.46 -11.57
C LEU A 394 12.82 -11.60 -12.95
N TYR A 395 11.99 -12.62 -13.13
CA TYR A 395 11.23 -12.88 -14.36
C TYR A 395 9.74 -13.02 -14.04
N PRO A 396 8.84 -12.61 -14.96
CA PRO A 396 7.43 -12.93 -14.83
C PRO A 396 7.25 -14.44 -14.82
N ASP A 397 6.27 -14.94 -14.05
CA ASP A 397 5.96 -16.37 -14.04
C ASP A 397 5.62 -16.83 -15.46
N PRO A 398 6.35 -17.83 -16.01
CA PRO A 398 6.24 -18.21 -17.41
C PRO A 398 4.89 -18.86 -17.77
N ASN A 399 4.16 -19.38 -16.78
CA ASN A 399 2.90 -20.10 -17.02
C ASN A 399 1.67 -19.21 -16.87
N ASN A 400 1.69 -18.26 -15.92
CA ASN A 400 0.52 -17.42 -15.62
C ASN A 400 0.77 -15.90 -15.71
N GLY A 401 2.00 -15.47 -16.00
CA GLY A 401 2.37 -14.08 -16.20
C GLY A 401 2.39 -13.20 -14.94
N VAL A 402 2.30 -13.80 -13.75
CA VAL A 402 2.38 -13.06 -12.48
C VAL A 402 3.77 -12.48 -12.29
N ASN A 403 3.84 -11.21 -11.91
CA ASN A 403 5.11 -10.59 -11.58
C ASN A 403 5.49 -10.88 -10.12
N PRO A 404 6.74 -11.29 -9.85
CA PRO A 404 7.20 -11.53 -8.50
C PRO A 404 7.28 -10.24 -7.70
N CYS A 405 6.88 -10.31 -6.43
CA CYS A 405 7.08 -9.28 -5.43
C CYS A 405 8.13 -9.75 -4.41
N LEU A 406 9.40 -9.49 -4.66
CA LEU A 406 10.50 -9.87 -3.75
C LEU A 406 10.48 -8.99 -2.49
N HIS A 407 10.33 -9.60 -1.33
CA HIS A 407 10.26 -8.89 -0.03
C HIS A 407 11.61 -8.83 0.69
N ALA A 408 12.37 -9.92 0.60
CA ALA A 408 13.61 -10.08 1.29
C ALA A 408 14.44 -11.18 0.65
N VAL A 409 15.75 -11.14 0.89
CA VAL A 409 16.68 -12.24 0.59
C VAL A 409 17.32 -12.67 1.90
N ARG A 410 17.38 -13.97 2.14
CA ARG A 410 18.01 -14.57 3.32
C ARG A 410 19.23 -15.37 2.89
N LEU A 411 20.36 -15.04 3.51
CA LEU A 411 21.63 -15.72 3.36
C LEU A 411 21.83 -16.67 4.55
N HIS A 412 21.87 -17.97 4.30
CA HIS A 412 22.19 -18.99 5.30
C HIS A 412 23.68 -19.31 5.25
N TYR A 413 24.33 -19.31 6.40
CA TYR A 413 25.78 -19.47 6.50
C TYR A 413 26.20 -20.14 7.80
N THR A 414 27.37 -20.78 7.78
CA THR A 414 28.04 -21.29 8.99
C THR A 414 29.27 -20.48 9.31
N LYS A 415 29.50 -20.21 10.60
CA LYS A 415 30.77 -19.62 11.05
C LYS A 415 31.81 -20.71 11.26
N VAL A 416 33.04 -20.46 10.81
CA VAL A 416 34.19 -21.38 10.92
C VAL A 416 35.03 -21.03 12.14
#